data_AF-A0A1F5HUA5-F1
#
_entry.id   AF-A0A1F5HUA5-F1
#
_cell.length_a   1.000
_cell.length_b   1.000
_cell.length_c   1.000
_cell.angle_alpha   90.00
_cell.angle_beta   90.00
_cell.angle_gamma   90.00
#
_symmetry.space_group_name_H-M   'P 1'
#
loop_
_entity.id
_entity.type
_entity.pdbx_description
1 polymer ?
#
loop_
_entity_poly.entity_id
_entity_poly.type
_entity_poly.pdbx_seq_one_letter_code
_entity_poly.pdbx_strand_id
1 'polypeptide(L)'
;MLKTLRERGVFYPENFEQPVGESPDGYTQGVLGLCHQVINKFPELTDYFRSHRGRSIVSGALVISTGIAISARMRNGHSPQRILEQITATEILKAPKLEMDYLRKRFQGLASKVRRQIKRAKRH
;
A
#
# COMPACT_ATOMS: atom_id res chain seq x y z
N MET A 1 28.34 6.39 0.66
CA MET A 1 28.51 7.47 -0.34
C MET A 1 27.25 7.50 -1.22
N LEU A 2 26.23 8.26 -0.83
CA LEU A 2 24.95 8.34 -1.54
C LEU A 2 25.09 9.40 -2.64
N LYS A 3 25.18 8.97 -3.91
CA LYS A 3 25.07 9.89 -5.05
C LYS A 3 23.70 10.53 -5.01
N THR A 4 23.67 11.85 -4.88
CA THR A 4 22.45 12.66 -4.81
C THR A 4 21.68 12.55 -6.12
N LEU A 5 20.34 12.53 -6.03
CA LEU A 5 19.40 12.36 -7.14
C LEU A 5 19.57 13.41 -8.27
N ARG A 6 20.34 14.47 -8.02
CA ARG A 6 20.76 15.48 -8.99
C ARG A 6 21.61 14.90 -10.13
N GLU A 7 22.41 13.86 -9.88
CA GLU A 7 23.25 13.21 -10.91
C GLU A 7 22.42 12.36 -11.91
N ARG A 8 21.13 12.12 -11.63
CA ARG A 8 20.25 11.27 -12.47
C ARG A 8 19.35 12.06 -13.43
N GLY A 9 19.58 13.36 -13.61
CA GLY A 9 18.83 14.18 -14.57
C GLY A 9 17.37 14.46 -14.17
N VAL A 10 17.02 14.30 -12.89
CA VAL A 10 15.69 14.66 -12.38
C VAL A 10 15.70 16.16 -12.06
N PHE A 11 15.16 16.97 -12.98
CA PHE A 11 14.97 18.40 -12.77
C PHE A 11 13.70 18.64 -11.94
N TYR A 12 13.89 19.07 -10.70
CA TYR A 12 12.85 19.77 -9.96
C TYR A 12 12.99 21.27 -10.28
N PRO A 13 11.89 22.01 -10.49
CA PRO A 13 11.95 23.47 -10.63
C PRO A 13 12.63 24.07 -9.39
N GLU A 14 13.35 25.20 -9.54
CA GLU A 14 14.10 25.85 -8.45
C GLU A 14 13.25 26.16 -7.21
N ASN A 15 11.92 26.21 -7.37
CA ASN A 15 10.94 26.46 -6.32
C ASN A 15 10.11 25.21 -5.94
N PHE A 16 10.62 24.00 -6.21
CA PHE A 16 9.96 22.78 -5.73
C PHE A 16 10.15 22.69 -4.22
N GLU A 17 9.22 23.30 -3.48
CA GLU A 17 9.04 22.99 -2.07
C GLU A 17 8.84 21.48 -1.98
N GLN A 18 9.73 20.81 -1.23
CA GLN A 18 9.49 19.42 -0.86
C GLN A 18 8.08 19.38 -0.29
N PRO A 19 7.15 18.58 -0.86
CA PRO A 19 5.82 18.50 -0.29
C PRO A 19 6.00 18.12 1.17
N VAL A 20 5.57 19.01 2.07
CA VAL A 20 5.55 18.77 3.52
C VAL A 20 4.40 17.79 3.77
N GLY A 21 4.57 16.59 3.23
CA GLY A 21 3.70 15.45 3.46
C GLY A 21 3.95 14.90 4.85
N GLU A 22 3.00 14.11 5.32
CA GLU A 22 3.19 13.32 6.53
C GLU A 22 4.40 12.41 6.35
N SER A 23 5.36 12.50 7.28
CA SER A 23 6.48 11.58 7.29
C SER A 23 5.97 10.19 7.64
N PRO A 24 6.31 9.15 6.87
CA PRO A 24 5.87 7.80 7.16
C PRO A 24 6.37 7.39 8.54
N ASP A 25 5.44 6.87 9.37
CA ASP A 25 5.77 6.31 10.67
C ASP A 25 6.69 5.09 10.53
N GLY A 26 7.29 4.64 11.64
CA GLY A 26 8.23 3.52 11.62
C GLY A 26 7.63 2.24 11.04
N TYR A 27 6.33 2.03 11.21
CA TYR A 27 5.60 0.91 10.63
C TYR A 27 5.55 1.03 9.10
N THR A 28 5.15 2.18 8.57
CA THR A 28 5.06 2.46 7.14
C THR A 28 6.43 2.37 6.47
N GLN A 29 7.47 2.87 7.13
CA GLN A 29 8.84 2.71 6.66
C GLN A 29 9.25 1.23 6.57
N GLY A 30 8.90 0.43 7.58
CA GLY A 30 9.14 -1.02 7.57
C GLY A 30 8.45 -1.74 6.41
N VAL A 31 7.18 -1.42 6.15
CA VAL A 31 6.42 -1.97 5.03
C VAL A 31 7.04 -1.57 3.69
N LEU A 32 7.37 -0.30 3.49
CA LEU A 32 7.97 0.20 2.25
C LEU A 32 9.35 -0.41 1.99
N GLY A 33 10.18 -0.57 3.04
CA GLY A 33 11.46 -1.24 2.95
C GLY A 33 11.34 -2.69 2.48
N LEU A 34 10.30 -3.41 2.93
CA LEU A 34 10.00 -4.77 2.49
C LEU A 34 9.42 -4.83 1.07
N CYS A 35 8.64 -3.84 0.64
CA CYS A 35 8.00 -3.84 -0.67
C CYS A 35 9.02 -4.01 -1.80
N HIS A 36 10.14 -3.28 -1.76
CA HIS A 36 11.17 -3.39 -2.78
C HIS A 36 11.79 -4.80 -2.85
N GLN A 37 12.02 -5.43 -1.70
CA GLN A 37 12.58 -6.78 -1.65
C GLN A 37 11.58 -7.82 -2.18
N VAL A 38 10.30 -7.69 -1.82
CA VAL A 38 9.24 -8.58 -2.31
C VAL A 38 9.04 -8.42 -3.82
N ILE A 39 9.01 -7.19 -4.34
CA ILE A 39 8.85 -6.93 -5.77
C ILE A 39 9.98 -7.56 -6.58
N ASN A 40 11.22 -7.52 -6.08
CA ASN A 40 12.35 -8.15 -6.74
C ASN A 40 12.23 -9.68 -6.83
N LYS A 41 11.43 -10.34 -5.98
CA LYS A 41 11.16 -11.79 -6.07
C LYS A 41 10.20 -12.16 -7.19
N PHE A 42 9.39 -11.22 -7.66
CA PHE A 42 8.30 -11.47 -8.60
C PHE A 42 8.36 -10.52 -9.80
N PRO A 43 9.43 -10.57 -10.61
CA PRO A 43 9.58 -9.69 -11.77
C PRO A 43 8.39 -9.79 -12.74
N GLU A 44 7.75 -10.95 -12.84
CA GLU A 44 6.57 -11.20 -13.67
C GLU A 44 5.37 -10.32 -13.31
N LEU A 45 5.27 -9.84 -12.06
CA LEU A 45 4.21 -8.91 -11.66
C LEU A 45 4.37 -7.56 -12.38
N THR A 46 5.60 -7.13 -12.66
CA THR A 46 5.84 -5.89 -13.40
C THR A 46 5.21 -5.97 -14.79
N ASP A 47 5.36 -7.11 -15.48
CA ASP A 47 4.79 -7.32 -16.81
C ASP A 47 3.27 -7.49 -16.76
N TYR A 48 2.75 -8.15 -15.72
CA TYR A 48 1.31 -8.23 -15.47
C TYR A 48 0.69 -6.83 -15.31
N PHE A 49 1.25 -6.00 -14.42
CA PHE A 49 0.74 -4.64 -14.20
C PHE A 49 0.91 -3.76 -15.44
N ARG A 50 2.02 -3.93 -16.19
CA ARG A 50 2.25 -3.18 -17.44
C ARG A 50 1.18 -3.47 -18.49
N SER A 51 0.81 -4.74 -18.67
CA SER A 51 -0.19 -5.17 -19.64
C SER A 51 -1.63 -4.79 -19.24
N HIS A 52 -1.94 -4.78 -17.93
CA HIS A 52 -3.33 -4.57 -17.46
C HIS A 52 -3.64 -3.16 -16.96
N ARG A 53 -2.63 -2.36 -16.57
CA ARG A 53 -2.82 -1.03 -15.95
C ARG A 53 -2.10 0.10 -16.69
N GLY A 54 -1.33 -0.20 -17.73
CA GLY A 54 -0.55 0.77 -18.50
C GLY A 54 0.77 1.16 -17.82
N ARG A 55 1.77 1.56 -18.63
CA ARG A 55 3.17 1.79 -18.21
C ARG A 55 3.34 2.85 -17.12
N SER A 56 2.50 3.89 -17.10
CA SER A 56 2.60 5.01 -16.14
C SER A 56 2.16 4.68 -14.71
N ILE A 57 1.39 3.60 -14.51
CA ILE A 57 0.75 3.27 -13.23
C ILE A 57 1.42 2.05 -12.54
N VAL A 58 2.30 1.35 -13.26
CA VAL A 58 2.89 0.06 -12.81
C VAL A 58 3.56 0.19 -11.44
N SER A 59 4.42 1.20 -11.24
CA SER A 59 5.18 1.34 -9.99
C SER A 59 4.25 1.58 -8.81
N GLY A 60 3.29 2.50 -8.92
CA GLY A 60 2.35 2.83 -7.86
C GLY A 60 1.42 1.65 -7.52
N ALA A 61 0.80 1.04 -8.54
CA ALA A 61 -0.13 -0.06 -8.33
C ALA A 61 0.55 -1.30 -7.74
N LEU A 62 1.77 -1.60 -8.19
CA LEU A 62 2.54 -2.73 -7.68
C LEU A 62 3.00 -2.50 -6.24
N VAL A 63 3.53 -1.31 -5.92
CA VAL A 63 3.94 -0.96 -4.54
C VAL A 63 2.75 -0.98 -3.59
N ILE A 64 1.61 -0.39 -3.98
CA ILE A 64 0.40 -0.39 -3.15
C ILE A 64 -0.09 -1.83 -2.91
N SER A 65 -0.21 -2.64 -3.97
CA SER A 65 -0.69 -4.03 -3.83
C SER A 65 0.22 -4.86 -2.93
N THR A 66 1.54 -4.68 -3.09
CA THR A 66 2.55 -5.36 -2.28
C THR A 66 2.49 -4.89 -0.82
N GLY A 67 2.37 -3.57 -0.59
CA GLY A 67 2.27 -2.99 0.74
C GLY A 67 1.03 -3.44 1.50
N ILE A 68 -0.11 -3.60 0.83
CA ILE A 68 -1.34 -4.16 1.43
C ILE A 68 -1.09 -5.62 1.86
N ALA A 69 -0.49 -6.45 1.00
CA ALA A 69 -0.20 -7.85 1.33
C ALA A 69 0.76 -7.98 2.51
N ILE A 70 1.86 -7.22 2.52
CA ILE A 70 2.83 -7.19 3.62
C ILE A 70 2.15 -6.71 4.91
N SER A 71 1.39 -5.62 4.84
CA SER A 71 0.68 -5.07 6.00
C SER A 71 -0.30 -6.08 6.58
N ALA A 72 -1.03 -6.82 5.74
CA ALA A 72 -1.94 -7.86 6.19
C ALA A 72 -1.20 -8.95 6.99
N ARG A 73 -0.02 -9.39 6.54
CA ARG A 73 0.80 -10.37 7.27
C ARG A 73 1.43 -9.81 8.53
N MET A 74 1.92 -8.57 8.50
CA MET A 74 2.46 -7.91 9.70
C MET A 74 1.39 -7.75 10.78
N ARG A 75 0.15 -7.40 10.40
CA ARG A 75 -1.00 -7.36 11.33
C ARG A 75 -1.32 -8.73 11.94
N ASN A 76 -1.00 -9.81 11.24
CA ASN A 76 -1.12 -11.19 11.73
C ASN A 76 0.13 -11.68 12.49
N GLY A 77 1.07 -10.78 12.82
CA GLY A 77 2.24 -11.09 13.64
C GLY A 77 3.40 -11.77 12.89
N HIS A 78 3.37 -11.80 11.56
CA HIS A 78 4.48 -12.38 10.80
C HIS A 78 5.70 -11.44 10.81
N SER A 79 6.88 -12.01 11.02
CA SER A 79 8.14 -11.26 10.92
C SER A 79 8.47 -10.90 9.46
N PRO A 80 9.26 -9.83 9.23
CA PRO A 80 9.74 -9.44 7.90
C PRO A 80 10.35 -10.62 7.09
N GLN A 81 11.21 -11.42 7.71
CA GLN A 81 11.88 -12.56 7.08
C GLN A 81 10.87 -13.63 6.64
N ARG A 82 9.94 -13.98 7.53
CA ARG A 82 8.89 -14.96 7.23
C ARG A 82 7.96 -14.47 6.12
N ILE A 83 7.68 -13.16 6.07
CA ILE A 83 6.92 -12.56 4.96
C ILE A 83 7.70 -12.74 3.66
N LEU A 84 8.97 -12.37 3.62
CA LEU A 84 9.80 -12.51 2.42
C LEU A 84 9.85 -13.96 1.92
N GLU A 85 9.93 -14.95 2.81
CA GLU A 85 9.97 -16.36 2.44
C GLU A 85 8.64 -16.85 1.86
N GLN A 86 7.52 -16.49 2.51
CA GLN A 86 6.22 -17.16 2.31
C GLN A 86 5.22 -16.37 1.48
N ILE A 87 5.46 -15.08 1.22
CA ILE A 87 4.58 -14.28 0.37
C ILE A 87 4.59 -14.81 -1.07
N THR A 88 3.46 -14.73 -1.75
CA THR A 88 3.30 -15.22 -3.12
C THR A 88 2.78 -14.13 -4.06
N ALA A 89 3.05 -14.25 -5.36
CA ALA A 89 2.53 -13.35 -6.39
C ALA A 89 0.99 -13.27 -6.37
N THR A 90 0.32 -14.42 -6.21
CA THR A 90 -1.15 -14.51 -6.12
C THR A 90 -1.71 -13.74 -4.92
N GLU A 91 -1.01 -13.77 -3.79
CA GLU A 91 -1.40 -13.01 -2.60
C GLU A 91 -1.32 -11.49 -2.86
N ILE A 92 -0.23 -11.04 -3.49
CA ILE A 92 -0.04 -9.62 -3.87
C ILE A 92 -1.17 -9.15 -4.81
N LEU A 93 -1.53 -9.96 -5.81
CA LEU A 93 -2.58 -9.62 -6.76
C LEU A 93 -3.98 -9.57 -6.11
N LYS A 94 -4.26 -10.44 -5.14
CA LYS A 94 -5.57 -10.52 -4.47
C LYS A 94 -5.73 -9.50 -3.34
N ALA A 95 -4.62 -9.07 -2.72
CA ALA A 95 -4.64 -8.23 -1.53
C ALA A 95 -5.48 -6.95 -1.66
N PRO A 96 -5.40 -6.15 -2.74
CA PRO A 96 -6.23 -4.95 -2.88
C PRO A 96 -7.72 -5.23 -2.82
N LYS A 97 -8.18 -6.30 -3.49
CA LYS A 97 -9.59 -6.67 -3.51
C LYS A 97 -10.08 -7.07 -2.12
N LEU A 98 -9.31 -7.89 -1.41
CA LEU A 98 -9.64 -8.34 -0.07
C LEU A 98 -9.71 -7.17 0.93
N GLU A 99 -8.77 -6.23 0.84
CA GLU A 99 -8.77 -5.03 1.68
C GLU A 99 -9.98 -4.14 1.37
N MET A 100 -10.32 -3.93 0.10
CA MET A 100 -11.53 -3.17 -0.28
C MET A 100 -12.82 -3.83 0.20
N ASP A 101 -12.94 -5.16 0.10
CA ASP A 101 -14.10 -5.90 0.59
C ASP A 101 -14.22 -5.80 2.13
N TYR A 102 -13.09 -5.85 2.83
CA TYR A 102 -13.04 -5.63 4.29
C TYR A 102 -13.50 -4.21 4.67
N LEU A 103 -12.93 -3.18 4.03
CA LEU A 103 -13.28 -1.79 4.29
C LEU A 103 -14.76 -1.52 3.99
N ARG A 104 -15.28 -2.03 2.86
CA ARG A 104 -16.69 -1.91 2.49
C ARG A 104 -17.62 -2.45 3.59
N LYS A 105 -17.35 -3.67 4.08
CA LYS A 105 -18.14 -4.28 5.16
C LYS A 105 -18.06 -3.46 6.45
N ARG A 106 -16.85 -2.99 6.81
CA ARG A 106 -16.62 -2.16 8.00
C ARG A 106 -17.40 -0.84 7.94
N PHE A 107 -17.34 -0.13 6.82
CA PHE A 107 -18.04 1.14 6.63
C PHE A 107 -19.56 0.96 6.62
N GLN A 108 -20.10 -0.11 6.02
CA GLN A 108 -21.52 -0.43 6.10
C GLN A 108 -21.98 -0.66 7.55
N GLY A 109 -21.19 -1.37 8.34
CA GLY A 109 -21.44 -1.55 9.78
C GLY A 109 -21.42 -0.23 10.55
N LEU A 110 -20.44 0.62 10.29
CA LEU A 110 -20.32 1.95 10.91
C LEU A 110 -21.51 2.84 10.56
N ALA A 111 -21.86 2.95 9.28
CA ALA A 111 -23.01 3.71 8.81
C ALA A 111 -24.32 3.23 9.44
N SER A 112 -24.45 1.92 9.68
CA SER A 112 -25.62 1.34 10.34
C SER A 112 -25.68 1.72 11.83
N LYS A 113 -24.53 1.70 12.53
CA LYS A 113 -24.43 2.13 13.93
C LYS A 113 -24.77 3.62 14.09
N VAL A 114 -24.18 4.47 13.24
CA VAL A 114 -24.44 5.92 13.23
C VAL A 114 -25.92 6.20 12.99
N ARG A 115 -26.55 5.55 11.99
CA ARG A 115 -27.99 5.69 11.73
C ARG A 115 -28.85 5.30 12.93
N ARG A 116 -28.50 4.22 13.66
CA ARG A 116 -29.23 3.82 14.88
C ARG A 116 -29.08 4.84 16.00
N GLN A 117 -27.89 5.42 16.20
CA GLN A 117 -27.66 6.45 17.21
C GLN A 117 -28.48 7.72 16.92
N ILE A 118 -28.46 8.20 15.67
CA ILE A 118 -29.27 9.36 15.26
C ILE A 118 -30.77 9.09 15.49
N LYS A 119 -31.26 7.88 15.18
CA LYS A 119 -32.68 7.53 15.41
C LYS A 119 -33.04 7.50 16.90
N ARG A 120 -32.13 7.06 17.77
CA ARG A 120 -32.34 7.06 19.24
C ARG A 120 -32.32 8.48 19.80
N ALA A 121 -31.40 9.32 19.34
CA ALA A 121 -31.30 10.72 19.76
C ALA A 121 -32.52 11.56 19.36
N LYS A 122 -33.24 11.21 18.27
CA LYS A 122 -34.49 11.88 17.85
C LYS A 122 -35.75 11.43 18.59
N ARG A 123 -35.67 10.41 19.44
CA ARG A 123 -36.81 9.86 20.22
C ARG A 123 -36.85 10.38 21.66
N HIS A 124 -35.80 11.08 22.07
CA HIS A 124 -35.71 11.84 23.31
C HIS A 124 -35.72 13.32 22.94
#